data_AF-A0A538EJ91-F1
#
_entry.id   AF-A0A538EJ91-F1
#
_cell.length_a   1.000
_cell.length_b   1.000
_cell.length_c   1.000
_cell.angle_alpha   90.00
_cell.angle_beta   90.00
_cell.angle_gamma   90.00
#
_symmetry.space_group_name_H-M   'P 1'
#
loop_
_entity.id
_entity.type
_entity.pdbx_description
1 polymer ?
#
loop_
_entity_poly.entity_id
_entity_poly.type
_entity_poly.pdbx_seq_one_letter_code
_entity_poly.pdbx_strand_id
1 'polypeptide(L)'
;MRDGYVGRWRGEEYEVSPDGEEIRLYSTTPRDGFEELRPDRYRRMVPASEVSDFAYVRTMCTWRGEPFIVLGEHESWLRVE
;
A
#
# COMPACT_ATOMS: atom_id res chain seq x y z
N MET A 1 -5.03 -9.34 3.15
CA MET A 1 -5.16 -8.07 3.90
C MET A 1 -4.42 -6.97 3.16
N ARG A 2 -5.02 -5.78 3.01
CA ARG A 2 -4.34 -4.61 2.44
C ARG A 2 -4.30 -3.51 3.49
N ASP A 3 -3.15 -3.38 4.12
CA ASP A 3 -2.85 -2.35 5.10
C ASP A 3 -1.59 -1.63 4.64
N GLY A 4 -1.69 -0.31 4.45
CA GLY A 4 -0.58 0.48 3.96
C GLY A 4 -1.02 1.74 3.22
N TYR A 5 -0.03 2.54 2.84
CA TYR A 5 -0.29 3.73 2.05
C TYR A 5 -0.53 3.36 0.58
N VAL A 6 -1.48 4.06 -0.01
CA VAL A 6 -1.80 4.00 -1.43
C VAL A 6 -1.75 5.41 -1.99
N GLY A 7 -1.44 5.52 -3.27
CA GLY A 7 -1.46 6.80 -3.98
C GLY A 7 -1.51 6.57 -5.48
N ARG A 8 -1.95 7.59 -6.21
CA ARG A 8 -1.98 7.57 -7.67
C ARG A 8 -0.82 8.36 -8.25
N TRP A 9 -0.18 7.78 -9.25
CA TRP A 9 0.86 8.43 -10.03
C TRP A 9 0.63 8.12 -11.51
N ARG A 10 0.63 9.17 -12.35
CA ARG A 10 0.34 9.05 -13.80
C ARG A 10 -0.94 8.27 -14.14
N GLY A 11 -1.97 8.40 -13.31
CA GLY A 11 -3.28 7.77 -13.52
C GLY A 11 -3.41 6.34 -13.00
N GLU A 12 -2.34 5.72 -12.50
CA GLU A 12 -2.37 4.38 -11.90
C GLU A 12 -2.21 4.45 -10.38
N GLU A 13 -2.86 3.52 -9.66
CA GLU A 13 -2.71 3.37 -8.21
C GLU A 13 -1.51 2.46 -7.88
N TYR A 14 -0.73 2.85 -6.87
CA TYR A 14 0.40 2.10 -6.37
C TYR A 14 0.28 1.88 -4.85
N GLU A 15 0.88 0.80 -4.37
CA GLU A 15 1.34 0.76 -2.98
C GLU A 15 2.48 1.78 -2.85
N VAL A 16 2.41 2.62 -1.82
CA VAL A 16 3.38 3.68 -1.63
C VAL A 16 3.98 3.70 -0.23
N SER A 17 5.13 4.33 -0.08
CA SER A 17 5.71 4.66 1.23
C SER A 17 6.29 6.07 1.17
N PRO A 18 5.86 6.98 2.06
CA PRO A 18 6.51 8.28 2.16
C PRO A 18 7.97 8.14 2.63
N ASP A 19 8.84 9.00 2.11
CA ASP A 19 10.27 9.07 2.42
C ASP A 19 10.74 10.53 2.29
N GLY A 20 10.49 11.33 3.34
CA GLY A 20 10.77 12.77 3.32
C GLY A 20 9.89 13.50 2.29
N GLU A 21 10.53 14.20 1.35
CA GLU A 21 9.85 14.90 0.24
C GLU A 21 9.57 14.01 -0.96
N GLU A 22 9.98 12.74 -0.89
CA GLU A 22 9.76 11.74 -1.93
C GLU A 22 8.77 10.67 -1.47
N ILE A 23 8.23 9.95 -2.45
CA ILE A 23 7.39 8.76 -2.25
C ILE A 23 8.01 7.60 -3.02
N ARG A 24 8.15 6.47 -2.34
CA ARG A 24 8.42 5.16 -2.94
C ARG A 24 7.14 4.60 -3.51
N LEU A 25 7.10 4.35 -4.82
CA LEU A 25 6.07 3.56 -5.49
C LEU A 25 6.55 2.11 -5.60
N TYR A 26 5.68 1.14 -5.35
CA TYR A 26 5.99 -0.28 -5.52
C TYR A 26 5.12 -0.92 -6.60
N SER A 27 5.73 -1.83 -7.35
CA SER A 27 5.03 -2.69 -8.31
C SER A 27 5.45 -4.14 -8.14
N THR A 28 4.55 -5.07 -8.45
CA THR A 28 4.83 -6.51 -8.51
C THR A 28 5.27 -6.99 -9.89
N THR A 29 5.25 -6.11 -10.88
CA THR A 29 5.64 -6.39 -12.27
C THR A 29 6.69 -5.37 -12.75
N PRO A 30 7.60 -5.75 -13.67
CA PRO A 30 8.54 -4.79 -14.27
C PRO A 30 7.82 -3.60 -14.90
N ARG A 31 8.34 -2.39 -14.70
CA ARG A 31 7.80 -1.14 -15.25
C ARG A 31 8.92 -0.15 -15.53
N ASP A 32 8.69 0.75 -16.49
CA ASP A 32 9.69 1.72 -16.91
C ASP A 32 10.12 2.64 -15.76
N GLY A 33 11.44 2.69 -15.53
CA GLY A 33 12.07 3.47 -14.46
C GLY A 33 11.79 2.95 -13.05
N PHE A 34 11.26 1.73 -12.91
CA PHE A 34 11.27 1.02 -11.64
C PHE A 34 12.52 0.12 -11.58
N GLU A 35 13.21 0.14 -10.44
CA GLU A 35 14.34 -0.73 -10.12
C GLU A 35 13.84 -2.01 -9.46
N GLU A 36 14.39 -3.16 -9.86
CA GLU A 36 14.09 -4.45 -9.20
C GLU A 36 14.87 -4.57 -7.88
N LEU A 37 14.15 -4.75 -6.77
CA LEU A 37 14.75 -4.96 -5.45
C LEU A 37 14.96 -6.45 -5.15
N ARG A 38 14.02 -7.27 -5.61
CA ARG A 38 13.99 -8.74 -5.53
C ARG A 38 12.94 -9.25 -6.53
N PRO A 39 12.89 -10.56 -6.83
CA PRO A 39 11.87 -11.10 -7.73
C PRO A 39 10.46 -10.62 -7.35
N ASP A 40 9.72 -10.15 -8.36
CA ASP A 40 8.35 -9.61 -8.25
C ASP A 40 8.20 -8.41 -7.30
N ARG A 41 9.27 -7.64 -7.06
CA ARG A 41 9.22 -6.39 -6.28
C ARG A 41 10.09 -5.31 -6.91
N TYR A 42 9.42 -4.34 -7.50
CA TYR A 42 10.03 -3.21 -8.18
C TYR A 42 9.70 -1.90 -7.44
N ARG A 43 10.62 -0.94 -7.44
CA ARG A 43 10.48 0.34 -6.75
C ARG A 43 10.84 1.51 -7.65
N ARG A 44 10.13 2.62 -7.49
CA ARG A 44 10.51 3.93 -8.04
C ARG A 44 10.38 5.03 -6.97
N MET A 45 11.33 5.96 -6.94
CA MET A 45 11.19 7.21 -6.17
C MET A 45 10.54 8.28 -7.06
N VAL A 46 9.59 9.03 -6.52
CA VAL A 46 9.00 10.21 -7.17
C VAL A 46 8.82 11.33 -6.14
N PRO A 47 8.82 12.62 -6.56
CA PRO A 47 8.43 13.70 -5.66
C PRO A 47 7.03 13.48 -5.09
N ALA A 48 6.83 13.77 -3.80
CA ALA A 48 5.52 13.61 -3.15
C ALA A 48 4.41 14.44 -3.84
N SER A 49 4.77 15.58 -4.43
CA SER A 49 3.88 16.44 -5.19
C SER A 49 3.34 15.83 -6.49
N GLU A 50 3.95 14.76 -7.01
CA GLU A 50 3.47 14.04 -8.19
C GLU A 50 2.44 12.94 -7.85
N VAL A 51 2.23 12.64 -6.56
CA VAL A 51 1.32 11.59 -6.10
C VAL A 51 0.01 12.21 -5.63
N SER A 52 -1.09 11.83 -6.26
CA SER A 52 -2.44 12.22 -5.85
C SER A 52 -3.12 11.10 -5.06
N ASP A 53 -4.29 11.40 -4.48
CA ASP A 53 -5.11 10.41 -3.76
C ASP A 53 -4.33 9.63 -2.69
N PHE A 54 -3.36 10.29 -2.04
CA PHE A 54 -2.54 9.68 -1.01
C PHE A 54 -3.39 9.39 0.23
N ALA A 55 -3.52 8.11 0.57
CA ALA A 55 -4.33 7.66 1.69
C ALA A 55 -3.71 6.45 2.39
N TYR A 56 -4.03 6.29 3.67
CA TYR A 56 -3.74 5.06 4.39
C TYR A 56 -4.98 4.16 4.39
N VAL A 57 -4.87 2.98 3.79
CA VAL A 57 -5.96 2.00 3.72
C VAL A 57 -5.78 0.96 4.82
N ARG A 58 -6.89 0.60 5.48
CA ARG A 58 -6.96 -0.48 6.47
C ARG A 58 -8.07 -1.46 6.10
N THR A 59 -7.83 -2.72 6.41
CA THR A 59 -8.86 -3.76 6.31
C THR A 59 -9.78 -3.70 7.54
N MET A 60 -11.09 -3.74 7.33
CA MET A 60 -12.09 -3.77 8.41
C MET A 60 -13.00 -4.99 8.29
N CYS A 61 -13.54 -5.43 9.42
CA CYS A 61 -14.61 -6.43 9.48
C CYS A 61 -15.71 -6.00 10.45
N THR A 62 -16.79 -6.79 10.50
CA THR A 62 -17.88 -6.61 11.47
C THR A 62 -17.91 -7.81 12.41
N TRP A 63 -17.91 -7.57 13.71
CA TRP A 63 -18.05 -8.61 14.73
C TRP A 63 -19.15 -8.23 15.72
N ARG A 64 -20.17 -9.10 15.85
CA ARG A 64 -21.35 -8.88 16.69
C ARG A 64 -22.09 -7.54 16.41
N GLY A 65 -22.06 -7.10 15.15
CA GLY A 65 -22.69 -5.85 14.70
C GLY A 65 -21.80 -4.61 14.82
N GLU A 66 -20.64 -4.74 15.45
CA GLU A 66 -19.71 -3.63 15.64
C GLU A 66 -18.55 -3.68 14.62
N PRO A 67 -18.06 -2.52 14.17
CA PRO A 67 -16.91 -2.45 13.27
C PRO A 67 -15.59 -2.70 14.02
N PHE A 68 -14.69 -3.43 13.38
CA PHE A 68 -13.34 -3.70 13.90
C PHE A 68 -12.31 -3.50 12.80
N ILE A 69 -11.09 -3.10 13.19
CA ILE A 69 -9.93 -3.08 12.34
C ILE A 69 -9.29 -4.46 12.38
N VAL A 70 -9.02 -5.05 11.21
CA VAL A 70 -8.28 -6.31 11.14
C VAL A 70 -6.79 -5.96 11.19
N LEU A 71 -6.06 -6.50 12.18
CA LEU A 71 -4.63 -6.23 12.39
C LEU A 71 -3.72 -7.33 11.85
N GLY A 72 -4.28 -8.53 11.64
CA GLY A 72 -3.54 -9.66 11.11
C GLY A 72 -4.44 -10.86 10.89
N GLU A 73 -3.95 -11.74 10.03
CA GLU A 73 -4.58 -13.01 9.68
C GLU A 73 -3.58 -14.13 9.96
N HIS A 74 -4.05 -15.19 10.62
CA HIS A 74 -3.26 -16.38 10.85
C HIS A 74 -4.16 -17.61 10.76
N GLU A 75 -3.96 -18.39 9.69
CA GLU A 75 -4.78 -19.57 9.37
C GLU A 75 -6.28 -19.28 9.44
N SER A 76 -6.96 -19.78 10.46
CA SER A 76 -8.42 -19.67 10.63
C SER A 76 -8.86 -18.51 11.53
N TRP A 77 -7.95 -17.67 12.02
CA TRP A 77 -8.31 -16.59 12.94
C TRP A 77 -7.78 -15.21 12.51
N LEU A 78 -8.53 -14.18 12.88
CA LEU A 78 -8.21 -12.78 12.66
C LEU A 78 -7.94 -12.11 14.00
N ARG A 79 -6.87 -11.31 14.06
CA ARG A 79 -6.66 -10.36 15.16
C ARG A 79 -7.43 -9.08 14.83
N VAL A 80 -8.26 -8.61 15.76
CA VAL A 80 -9.09 -7.42 15.57
C VAL A 80 -9.01 -6.46 16.75
N GLU A 81 -9.16 -5.16 16.51
CA GLU A 81 -9.29 -4.08 17.53
C GLU A 81 -10.38 -3.06 17.19
#